data_AF-A0A7C1B8D4-F1
#
_entry.id   AF-A0A7C1B8D4-F1
#
_cell.length_a   1.000
_cell.length_b   1.000
_cell.length_c   1.000
_cell.angle_alpha   90.00
_cell.angle_beta   90.00
_cell.angle_gamma   90.00
#
_symmetry.space_group_name_H-M   'P 1'
#
loop_
_entity.id
_entity.type
_entity.pdbx_description
1 polymer ?
#
loop_
_entity_poly.entity_id
_entity_poly.type
_entity_poly.pdbx_seq_one_letter_code
_entity_poly.pdbx_strand_id
1 'polypeptide(L)' 'MGRVRTVFEKSVDGRRGSSVPSPDFPKRNLDEMIPKKFIRSTPLNLPKLSEPEVVRHYTNLSRMNYS' A
#
# COMPACT_ATOMS: atom_id res chain seq x y z
N MET A 1 14.09 9.86 23.55
CA MET A 1 13.54 8.86 22.63
C MET A 1 13.33 9.53 21.27
N GLY A 2 13.94 9.05 20.18
CA GLY A 2 13.75 9.67 18.85
C GLY A 2 12.34 9.40 18.29
N ARG A 3 11.80 10.32 17.49
CA ARG A 3 10.49 10.16 16.82
C ARG A 3 10.50 8.93 15.91
N VAL A 4 9.56 8.01 16.12
CA VAL A 4 9.33 6.89 15.19
C VAL A 4 8.65 7.43 13.93
N ARG A 5 9.27 7.19 12.77
CA ARG A 5 8.69 7.58 11.48
C ARG A 5 7.45 6.75 11.15
N THR A 6 6.39 7.41 10.71
CA THR A 6 5.15 6.78 10.24
C THR A 6 5.42 5.92 9.00
N VAL A 7 4.49 5.04 8.66
CA VAL A 7 4.58 4.24 7.43
C VAL A 7 4.58 5.13 6.18
N PHE A 8 3.89 6.28 6.21
CA PHE A 8 3.87 7.26 5.11
C PHE A 8 5.20 7.99 4.95
N GLU A 9 5.86 8.36 6.05
CA GLU A 9 7.20 9.00 6.02
C GLU A 9 8.31 8.06 5.54
N LYS A 10 8.04 6.75 5.51
CA LYS A 10 8.96 5.72 4.99
C LYS A 10 8.66 5.34 3.53
N SER A 11 7.62 5.94 2.94
CA SER A 11 7.21 5.67 1.56
C SER A 11 8.28 6.09 0.55
N VAL A 12 8.54 5.25 -0.43
CA VAL A 12 9.47 5.52 -1.54
C VAL A 12 8.77 5.19 -2.86
N ASP A 13 8.76 6.13 -3.79
CA ASP A 13 8.13 5.95 -5.09
C ASP A 13 8.70 4.74 -5.85
N GLY A 14 7.82 4.03 -6.55
CA GLY A 14 8.15 2.81 -7.29
C GLY A 14 8.22 1.53 -6.45
N ARG A 15 8.31 1.61 -5.12
CA ARG A 15 8.27 0.41 -4.26
C ARG A 15 6.87 -0.19 -4.22
N ARG A 16 6.82 -1.52 -4.19
CA ARG A 16 5.61 -2.32 -4.03
C ARG A 16 5.82 -3.34 -2.91
N GLY A 17 4.77 -3.52 -2.11
CA GLY A 17 4.79 -4.46 -0.99
C GLY A 17 4.82 -5.89 -1.50
N SER A 18 3.83 -6.26 -2.29
CA SER A 18 3.74 -7.55 -2.97
C SER A 18 3.27 -7.36 -4.41
N SER A 19 3.49 -8.37 -5.23
CA SER A 19 2.87 -8.51 -6.54
C SER A 19 1.82 -9.61 -6.49
N VAL A 20 0.61 -9.31 -6.93
CA VAL A 20 -0.38 -10.33 -7.23
C VAL A 20 0.02 -11.00 -8.55
N PRO A 21 -0.10 -12.34 -8.68
CA PRO A 21 0.10 -13.02 -9.96
C PRO A 21 -0.76 -12.39 -11.06
N SER A 22 -0.29 -12.49 -12.31
CA SER A 22 -1.11 -12.12 -13.46
C SER A 22 -2.35 -13.01 -13.49
N PRO A 23 -3.55 -12.46 -13.73
CA PRO A 23 -4.76 -13.27 -13.84
C PRO A 23 -4.72 -14.13 -15.10
N ASP A 24 -5.27 -15.35 -15.01
CA ASP A 24 -5.44 -16.28 -16.15
C ASP A 24 -6.62 -15.90 -17.07
N PHE A 25 -7.18 -14.71 -16.90
CA PHE A 25 -8.32 -14.21 -17.66
C PHE A 25 -7.99 -12.87 -18.35
N PRO A 26 -8.69 -12.55 -19.46
CA PRO A 26 -8.49 -11.28 -20.15
C PRO A 26 -8.72 -10.08 -19.24
N LYS A 27 -7.79 -9.13 -19.24
CA LYS A 27 -7.96 -7.85 -18.55
C LYS A 27 -9.05 -7.04 -19.25
N ARG A 28 -10.00 -6.50 -18.47
CA ARG A 28 -11.03 -5.57 -18.93
C ARG A 28 -10.77 -4.18 -18.35
N ASN A 29 -11.12 -3.13 -19.09
CA ASN A 29 -11.00 -1.77 -18.59
C ASN A 29 -12.06 -1.49 -17.52
N LEU A 30 -11.73 -0.70 -16.50
CA LEU A 30 -12.68 -0.35 -15.44
C LEU A 30 -13.90 0.40 -15.98
N ASP A 31 -13.73 1.23 -17.01
CA ASP A 31 -14.81 1.99 -17.65
C ASP A 31 -15.88 1.09 -18.32
N GLU A 32 -15.54 -0.15 -18.66
CA GLU A 32 -16.49 -1.13 -19.22
C GLU A 32 -17.30 -1.83 -18.11
N MET A 33 -16.80 -1.81 -16.88
CA MET A 33 -17.36 -2.56 -15.75
C MET A 33 -18.10 -1.68 -14.74
N ILE A 34 -17.69 -0.41 -14.59
CA ILE A 34 -18.17 0.49 -13.55
C ILE A 34 -18.58 1.83 -14.20
N PRO A 35 -19.80 2.35 -13.94
CA PRO A 35 -20.17 3.68 -14.42
C PRO A 35 -19.19 4.76 -13.94
N LYS A 36 -18.76 5.66 -14.84
CA LYS A 36 -17.72 6.68 -14.58
C LYS A 36 -17.91 7.48 -13.28
N LYS A 37 -19.16 7.79 -12.90
CA LYS A 37 -19.48 8.52 -11.66
C LYS A 37 -19.03 7.81 -10.38
N PHE A 38 -18.75 6.51 -10.44
CA PHE A 38 -18.27 5.70 -9.33
C PHE A 38 -16.77 5.38 -9.41
N ILE A 39 -16.10 5.73 -10.51
CA ILE A 39 -14.65 5.52 -10.68
C ILE A 39 -13.91 6.68 -10.01
N ARG A 40 -12.85 6.36 -9.26
CA ARG A 40 -12.00 7.37 -8.61
C ARG A 40 -11.22 8.16 -9.67
N SER A 41 -11.28 9.49 -9.58
CA SER A 41 -10.49 10.41 -10.40
C SER A 41 -9.08 10.64 -9.86
N THR A 42 -8.88 10.48 -8.54
CA THR A 42 -7.60 10.70 -7.89
C THR A 42 -7.00 9.38 -7.36
N PRO A 43 -5.69 9.15 -7.57
CA PRO A 43 -5.00 8.00 -6.99
C PRO A 43 -5.11 7.95 -5.47
N LEU A 44 -5.01 6.74 -4.93
CA LEU A 44 -4.91 6.49 -3.50
C LEU A 44 -3.55 6.99 -2.98
N ASN A 45 -3.57 7.78 -1.90
CA ASN A 45 -2.35 8.18 -1.18
C ASN A 45 -1.89 7.04 -0.23
N LEU A 46 -1.58 5.88 -0.80
CA LEU A 46 -1.06 4.74 -0.05
C LEU A 46 0.47 4.79 0.04
N PRO A 47 1.05 4.35 1.16
CA PRO A 47 2.48 4.32 1.32
C PRO A 47 3.09 3.20 0.46
N LYS A 48 4.23 3.48 -0.17
CA LYS A 48 4.95 2.58 -1.07
C LYS A 48 6.18 2.03 -0.37
N LEU A 49 6.11 0.79 0.12
CA LEU A 49 7.20 0.10 0.82
C LEU A 49 7.31 -1.33 0.30
N SER A 50 8.47 -1.97 0.47
CA SER A 50 8.59 -3.41 0.25
C SER A 50 7.99 -4.20 1.41
N GLU A 51 7.63 -5.47 1.18
CA GLU A 51 7.10 -6.35 2.22
C GLU A 51 7.99 -6.42 3.49
N PRO A 52 9.32 -6.60 3.40
CA PRO A 52 10.18 -6.59 4.59
C PRO A 52 10.12 -5.28 5.39
N GLU A 53 9.92 -4.14 4.73
CA GLU A 53 9.80 -2.83 5.38
C GLU A 53 8.48 -2.68 6.12
N VAL A 54 7.38 -3.22 5.55
CA VAL A 54 6.07 -3.28 6.20
C VAL A 54 6.15 -4.13 7.46
N VAL A 55 6.70 -5.35 7.37
CA VAL A 55 6.87 -6.25 8.53
C VAL A 55 7.70 -5.55 9.62
N ARG A 56 8.87 -5.00 9.26
CA ARG A 56 9.73 -4.30 10.21
C ARG A 56 9.03 -3.11 10.87
N HIS A 57 8.23 -2.36 10.13
CA HIS A 57 7.47 -1.23 10.67
C HIS A 57 6.53 -1.69 11.78
N TYR A 58 5.67 -2.67 11.49
CA TYR A 58 4.65 -3.12 12.44
C TYR A 58 5.21 -3.96 13.59
N THR A 59 6.29 -4.72 13.40
CA THR A 59 7.00 -5.42 14.49
C THR A 59 7.64 -4.43 15.47
N ASN A 60 8.19 -3.31 14.99
CA ASN A 60 8.74 -2.28 15.88
C ASN A 60 7.64 -1.52 16.61
N LEU A 61 6.52 -1.26 15.94
CA LEU A 61 5.37 -0.60 16.55
C LEU A 61 4.77 -1.45 17.68
N SER A 62 4.64 -2.77 17.48
CA SER A 62 4.06 -3.66 18.50
C SER A 62 4.88 -3.70 19.80
N ARG A 63 6.21 -3.57 19.73
CA ARG A 63 7.09 -3.49 20.90
C ARG A 63 6.90 -2.21 21.74
N MET A 64 6.23 -1.22 21.18
CA MET A 64 5.90 0.03 21.88
C MET A 64 4.52 0.01 22.51
N ASN A 65 3.74 -1.05 22.28
CA ASN A 65 2.46 -1.23 22.96
C ASN A 65 2.73 -1.66 24.41
N TYR A 66 2.15 -0.94 25.36
CA TYR A 66 2.12 -1.34 26.76
C TYR A 66 0.90 -2.22 27.00
N SER A 67 1.05 -3.26 27.81
CA SER A 67 -0.05 -4.10 28.32
C SER A 67 -0.44 -3.67 29.73
#